data_AF-A0A6J4PYD4-F1
#
_entry.id   AF-A0A6J4PYD4-F1
#
_cell.length_a   1.000
_cell.length_b   1.000
_cell.length_c   1.000
_cell.angle_alpha   90.00
_cell.angle_beta   90.00
_cell.angle_gamma   90.00
#
_symmetry.space_group_name_H-M   'P 1'
#
loop_
_entity.id
_entity.type
_entity.pdbx_description
1 polymer ?
#
loop_
_entity_poly.entity_id
_entity_poly.type
_entity_poly.pdbx_seq_one_letter_code
_entity_poly.pdbx_strand_id
1 'polypeptide(L)'
;MAEDRPVHLHLTVEEADALHTALESLLETGAAPATLERPHRLLAWRALAARDGTGLTARLSAIAREAETLEEFEAARDDELGPILDGLESAENRDP
;
A
#
# COMPACT_ATOMS: atom_id res chain seq x y z
N MET A 1 5.51 -15.93 26.50
CA MET A 1 4.80 -15.29 25.36
C MET A 1 5.78 -14.32 24.75
N ALA A 2 6.10 -14.43 23.47
CA ALA A 2 6.95 -13.44 22.82
C ALA A 2 6.21 -12.10 22.93
N GLU A 3 6.83 -11.11 23.55
CA GLU A 3 6.20 -9.80 23.73
C GLU A 3 5.98 -9.15 22.37
N ASP A 4 4.79 -8.56 22.18
CA ASP A 4 4.39 -7.78 21.01
C ASP A 4 5.14 -6.44 20.99
N ARG A 5 6.47 -6.51 20.95
CA ARG A 5 7.35 -5.34 20.90
C ARG A 5 7.55 -4.94 19.44
N PRO A 6 7.35 -3.66 19.09
CA PRO A 6 7.63 -3.20 17.75
C PRO A 6 9.13 -3.35 17.44
N VAL A 7 9.43 -3.75 16.21
CA VAL A 7 10.79 -3.80 15.68
C VAL A 7 10.95 -2.71 14.63
N HIS A 8 12.10 -2.04 14.63
CA HIS A 8 12.45 -1.06 13.60
C HIS A 8 13.29 -1.73 12.51
N LEU A 9 12.82 -1.64 11.27
CA LEU A 9 13.53 -2.15 10.08
C LEU A 9 14.06 -0.97 9.28
N HIS A 10 15.34 -1.01 8.92
CA HIS A 10 15.93 -0.09 7.95
C HIS A 10 16.09 -0.85 6.65
N LEU A 11 15.32 -0.45 5.64
CA LEU A 11 15.31 -1.03 4.30
C LEU A 11 15.51 0.09 3.29
N THR A 12 16.21 -0.20 2.21
CA THR A 12 16.14 0.60 0.99
C THR A 12 14.75 0.47 0.36
N VAL A 13 14.39 1.40 -0.53
CA VAL A 13 13.12 1.31 -1.27
C VAL A 13 13.05 0.01 -2.08
N GLU A 14 14.16 -0.38 -2.72
CA GLU A 14 14.26 -1.63 -3.49
C GLU A 14 14.02 -2.87 -2.62
N GLU A 15 14.63 -2.94 -1.43
CA GLU A 15 14.39 -4.04 -0.49
C GLU A 15 12.94 -4.07 0.02
N ALA A 16 12.36 -2.90 0.30
CA ALA A 16 10.96 -2.79 0.73
C ALA A 16 10.00 -3.27 -0.36
N ASP A 17 10.26 -2.93 -1.62
CA ASP A 17 9.47 -3.38 -2.75
C ASP A 17 9.57 -4.89 -2.96
N ALA A 18 10.79 -5.43 -2.96
CA ALA A 18 11.03 -6.85 -3.13
C ALA A 18 10.34 -7.67 -2.02
N LEU A 19 10.42 -7.19 -0.78
CA LEU A 19 9.74 -7.81 0.35
C LEU A 19 8.21 -7.68 0.25
N HIS A 20 7.70 -6.56 -0.21
CA HIS A 20 6.26 -6.37 -0.44
C HIS A 20 5.73 -7.36 -1.45
N THR A 21 6.38 -7.49 -2.62
CA THR A 21 6.03 -8.47 -3.65
C THR A 21 6.11 -9.91 -3.16
N ALA A 22 7.12 -10.25 -2.36
CA ALA A 22 7.24 -11.59 -1.77
C ALA A 22 6.10 -11.89 -0.78
N LEU A 23 5.72 -10.91 0.05
CA LEU A 23 4.60 -11.03 0.98
C LEU A 23 3.26 -11.15 0.25
N GLU A 24 3.04 -10.33 -0.78
CA GLU A 24 1.84 -10.38 -1.62
C GLU A 24 1.68 -11.78 -2.23
N SER A 25 2.73 -12.30 -2.87
CA SER A 25 2.73 -13.65 -3.45
C SER A 25 2.40 -14.72 -2.41
N LEU A 26 2.94 -14.61 -1.19
CA LEU A 26 2.65 -15.56 -0.12
C LEU A 26 1.20 -15.46 0.37
N LEU A 27 0.66 -14.25 0.51
CA LEU A 27 -0.72 -14.02 0.94
C LEU A 27 -1.73 -14.52 -0.10
N GLU A 28 -1.48 -14.29 -1.38
CA GLU A 28 -2.33 -14.77 -2.48
C GLU A 28 -2.45 -16.30 -2.52
N THR A 29 -1.38 -17.03 -2.16
CA THR A 29 -1.43 -18.50 -2.09
C THR A 29 -2.29 -19.03 -0.94
N GLY A 30 -2.72 -18.17 0.00
CA GLY A 30 -3.46 -18.56 1.20
C GLY A 30 -2.66 -19.39 2.21
N ALA A 31 -1.37 -19.62 1.96
CA ALA A 31 -0.48 -20.40 2.83
C ALA A 31 0.18 -19.55 3.93
N ALA A 32 0.06 -18.23 3.85
CA ALA A 32 0.65 -17.29 4.79
C ALA A 32 -0.20 -17.12 6.07
N PRO A 33 0.42 -16.91 7.24
CA PRO A 33 -0.28 -16.49 8.44
C PRO A 33 -0.95 -15.12 8.25
N ALA A 34 -2.19 -14.96 8.76
CA ALA A 34 -2.94 -13.70 8.74
C ALA A 34 -2.20 -12.54 9.45
N THR A 35 -1.27 -12.86 10.35
CA THR A 35 -0.39 -11.86 10.99
C THR A 35 0.50 -11.09 10.01
N LEU A 36 0.66 -11.57 8.77
CA LEU A 36 1.43 -10.89 7.72
C LEU A 36 0.64 -9.86 6.91
N GLU A 37 -0.69 -9.82 7.03
CA GLU A 37 -1.52 -8.87 6.28
C GLU A 37 -1.22 -7.41 6.66
N ARG A 38 -1.12 -7.12 7.96
CA ARG A 38 -0.81 -5.76 8.43
C ARG A 38 0.62 -5.34 8.05
N PRO A 39 1.68 -6.15 8.27
CA PRO A 39 3.02 -5.87 7.76
C PRO A 39 3.07 -5.62 6.25
N HIS A 40 2.34 -6.42 5.45
CA HIS A 40 2.24 -6.24 4.01
C HIS A 40 1.70 -4.86 3.63
N ARG A 41 0.60 -4.43 4.26
CA ARG A 41 -0.02 -3.11 4.04
C ARG A 41 0.85 -1.94 4.53
N LEU A 42 1.47 -2.10 5.70
CA LEU A 42 2.43 -1.12 6.23
C LEU A 42 3.61 -0.92 5.29
N LEU A 43 4.14 -2.01 4.73
CA LEU A 43 5.29 -1.95 3.84
C LEU A 43 4.93 -1.24 2.53
N ALA A 44 3.75 -1.55 1.95
CA ALA A 44 3.23 -0.85 0.78
C ALA A 44 3.14 0.66 1.01
N TRP A 45 2.55 1.06 2.14
CA TRP A 45 2.41 2.47 2.51
C TRP A 45 3.77 3.16 2.67
N ARG A 46 4.70 2.56 3.42
CA ARG A 46 6.01 3.17 3.69
C ARG A 46 6.90 3.20 2.45
N ALA A 47 6.84 2.19 1.59
CA ALA A 47 7.53 2.20 0.31
C ALA A 47 7.00 3.32 -0.59
N LEU A 48 5.68 3.53 -0.63
CA LEU A 48 5.06 4.61 -1.40
C LEU A 48 5.46 5.99 -0.86
N ALA A 49 5.46 6.20 0.46
CA ALA A 49 5.90 7.45 1.08
C ALA A 49 7.36 7.79 0.77
N ALA A 50 8.21 6.77 0.58
CA ALA A 50 9.62 6.95 0.27
C ALA A 50 9.90 7.21 -1.22
N ARG A 51 8.92 7.04 -2.10
CA ARG A 51 9.08 7.18 -3.56
C ARG A 51 8.70 8.58 -4.02
N ASP A 52 9.42 9.07 -5.01
CA ASP A 52 8.95 10.15 -5.87
C ASP A 52 8.24 9.57 -7.09
N GLY A 53 7.38 10.36 -7.71
CA GLY A 53 6.63 9.93 -8.89
C GLY A 53 6.02 11.10 -9.64
N THR A 54 5.19 10.79 -10.63
CA THR A 54 4.42 11.77 -11.41
C THR A 54 2.94 11.35 -11.44
N GLY A 55 2.06 12.30 -11.77
CA GLY A 55 0.62 12.04 -11.89
C GLY A 55 0.02 11.48 -10.59
N LEU A 56 -0.75 10.40 -10.71
CA LEU A 56 -1.42 9.74 -9.59
C LEU A 56 -0.42 9.24 -8.54
N THR A 57 0.71 8.65 -8.96
CA THR A 57 1.74 8.16 -8.04
C THR A 57 2.31 9.30 -7.18
N ALA A 58 2.52 10.49 -7.76
CA ALA A 58 3.00 11.65 -6.99
C ALA A 58 1.99 12.07 -5.90
N ARG A 59 0.71 12.08 -6.23
CA ARG A 59 -0.38 12.43 -5.28
C ARG A 59 -0.48 11.43 -4.16
N LEU A 60 -0.50 10.14 -4.49
CA LEU A 60 -0.54 9.08 -3.48
C LEU A 60 0.72 9.06 -2.61
N SER A 61 1.89 9.38 -3.17
CA SER A 61 3.13 9.53 -2.39
C SER A 61 3.07 10.72 -1.43
N ALA A 62 2.42 11.82 -1.81
CA ALA A 62 2.19 12.96 -0.92
C ALA A 62 1.24 12.58 0.23
N ILE A 63 0.09 11.97 -0.07
CA ILE A 63 -0.85 11.45 0.93
C ILE A 63 -0.14 10.48 1.89
N ALA A 64 0.66 9.56 1.35
CA ALA A 64 1.42 8.61 2.14
C ALA A 64 2.41 9.25 3.12
N ARG A 65 2.98 10.41 2.78
CA ARG A 65 3.91 11.15 3.67
C ARG A 65 3.19 11.95 4.74
N GLU A 66 1.98 12.44 4.43
CA GLU A 66 1.18 13.27 5.33
C GLU A 66 0.44 12.45 6.39
N ALA A 67 0.06 11.22 6.07
CA ALA A 67 -0.60 10.32 7.02
C ALA A 67 0.30 9.96 8.20
N GLU A 68 -0.26 9.91 9.41
CA GLU A 68 0.46 9.49 10.62
C GLU A 68 0.24 8.01 10.91
N THR A 69 -0.88 7.45 10.43
CA THR A 69 -1.29 6.05 10.62
C THR A 69 -1.59 5.35 9.29
N LEU A 70 -1.59 4.00 9.31
CA LEU A 70 -1.91 3.21 8.12
C LEU A 70 -3.36 3.44 7.71
N GLU A 71 -4.23 3.54 8.71
CA GLU A 71 -5.66 3.71 8.55
C GLU A 71 -5.99 5.07 7.92
N GLU A 72 -5.32 6.15 8.33
CA GLU A 72 -5.44 7.45 7.68
C GLU A 72 -4.97 7.43 6.23
N PHE A 73 -3.84 6.78 5.96
CA PHE A 73 -3.34 6.62 4.61
C PHE A 73 -4.33 5.85 3.73
N GLU A 74 -4.84 4.72 4.20
CA GLU A 74 -5.78 3.88 3.46
C GLU A 74 -7.08 4.64 3.16
N ALA A 75 -7.63 5.35 4.15
CA ALA A 75 -8.82 6.18 3.95
C ALA A 75 -8.60 7.29 2.89
N ALA A 76 -7.51 8.05 3.02
CA ALA A 76 -7.21 9.12 2.07
C ALA A 76 -6.86 8.61 0.67
N ARG A 77 -6.18 7.46 0.57
CA ARG A 77 -5.93 6.77 -0.71
C ARG A 77 -7.25 6.38 -1.37
N ASP A 78 -8.18 5.79 -0.61
CA ASP A 78 -9.46 5.34 -1.14
C ASP A 78 -10.32 6.52 -1.60
N ASP A 79 -10.29 7.65 -0.88
CA ASP A 79 -10.94 8.90 -1.30
C ASP A 79 -10.35 9.48 -2.60
N GLU A 80 -9.02 9.44 -2.80
CA GLU A 80 -8.37 9.89 -4.04
C GLU A 80 -8.64 8.92 -5.21
N LEU A 81 -8.67 7.61 -4.95
CA LEU A 81 -8.85 6.58 -5.98
C LEU A 81 -10.31 6.38 -6.39
N GLY A 82 -11.27 6.55 -5.48
CA GLY A 82 -12.69 6.30 -5.72
C GLY A 82 -13.22 6.94 -7.01
N PRO A 83 -13.08 8.26 -7.21
CA PRO A 83 -13.53 8.93 -8.43
C PRO A 83 -12.87 8.42 -9.72
N ILE A 84 -11.62 7.95 -9.62
CA ILE A 84 -10.88 7.40 -10.78
C ILE A 84 -11.46 6.05 -11.16
N LEU A 85 -11.70 5.19 -10.17
CA LEU A 85 -12.30 3.87 -10.38
C LEU A 85 -13.74 3.99 -10.90
N ASP A 86 -14.55 4.87 -10.31
CA ASP A 86 -15.91 5.16 -10.78
C ASP A 86 -15.92 5.63 -12.24
N GLY A 87 -14.94 6.47 -12.62
CA GLY A 87 -14.76 6.93 -13.99
C GLY A 87 -14.45 5.77 -14.95
N LEU A 88 -13.62 4.82 -14.55
CA LEU A 88 -13.27 3.64 -15.35
C LEU A 88 -14.45 2.67 -15.51
N GLU A 89 -15.34 2.58 -14.52
CA GLU A 89 -16.52 1.70 -14.56
C GLU A 89 -17.72 2.30 -15.32
N SER A 90 -17.63 3.59 -15.70
CA SER A 90 -18.66 4.31 -16.42
C SER A 90 -19.01 3.63 -17.76
N ALA A 91 -20.28 3.76 -18.16
CA ALA A 91 -20.79 3.11 -19.37
C ALA A 91 -20.09 3.57 -20.66
N GLU A 92 -19.45 4.75 -20.65
CA GLU A 92 -18.66 5.26 -21.76
C GLU A 92 -17.29 4.57 -21.91
N ASN A 93 -16.78 3.96 -20.82
CA ASN A 93 -15.50 3.24 -20.77
C ASN A 93 -15.64 1.70 -20.79
N ARG A 94 -16.87 1.16 -20.79
CA ARG A 94 -17.09 -0.27 -21.07
C ARG A 94 -17.03 -0.49 -22.58
N ASP A 95 -16.17 -1.40 -23.02
CA ASP A 95 -16.16 -1.87 -24.41
C ASP A 95 -17.57 -2.35 -24.81
N PRO A 96 -18.08 -1.99 -26.01
CA PRO A 96 -19.42 -2.34 -26.48
C PRO A 96 -19.65 -3.84 -26.71
#